data_AF-A0A4U6BKV1-F1
#
_entry.id   AF-A0A4U6BKV1-F1
#
_cell.length_a   1.000
_cell.length_b   1.000
_cell.length_c   1.000
_cell.angle_alpha   90.00
_cell.angle_beta   90.00
_cell.angle_gamma   90.00
#
_symmetry.space_group_name_H-M   'P 1'
#
loop_
_entity.id
_entity.type
_entity.pdbx_description
1 polymer ?
#
loop_
_entity_poly.entity_id
_entity_poly.type
_entity_poly.pdbx_seq_one_letter_code
_entity_poly.pdbx_strand_id
1 'polypeptide(L)'
;MRSLTDFLAGLPGIMPIKTRRLVLQGGLLSAAERSDIHSRDRSLLDVVLEVGPDAAAAILIAYKDGHLPMKKGWKPAGAPEAEAYLARADEFRDQIDERRRRERAVKDPSLIAESDLTNHRLIDRVFIANIGTGSGSMVLAGIKVHKQVIGYRSNSGKSTGWFVRFDWTGSDGQKRHSETVPSEANNRRNDSDRGWGLHE
;
A
#
# COMPACT_ATOMS: atom_id res chain seq x y z
N MET A 1 -8.55 6.43 3.68
CA MET A 1 -9.13 5.87 4.92
C MET A 1 -8.52 6.54 6.15
N ARG A 2 -9.18 6.50 7.31
CA ARG A 2 -8.71 7.13 8.57
C ARG A 2 -7.96 6.11 9.43
N SER A 3 -7.00 6.55 10.24
CA SER A 3 -6.38 5.64 11.21
C SER A 3 -7.40 5.24 12.29
N LEU A 4 -7.29 4.03 12.83
CA LEU A 4 -8.14 3.56 13.92
C LEU A 4 -8.04 4.49 15.13
N THR A 5 -6.82 4.97 15.44
CA THR A 5 -6.61 5.91 16.55
C THR A 5 -7.36 7.22 16.33
N ASP A 6 -7.26 7.80 15.13
CA ASP A 6 -7.93 9.06 14.83
C ASP A 6 -9.44 8.90 14.78
N PHE A 7 -9.95 7.79 14.23
CA PHE A 7 -11.38 7.49 14.22
C PHE A 7 -11.94 7.40 15.64
N LEU A 8 -11.26 6.66 16.53
CA LEU A 8 -11.64 6.56 17.93
C LEU A 8 -11.55 7.90 18.66
N ALA A 9 -10.56 8.73 18.36
CA ALA A 9 -10.45 10.08 18.94
C ALA A 9 -11.63 10.98 18.58
N GLY A 10 -12.29 10.73 17.45
CA GLY A 10 -13.51 11.42 17.03
C GLY A 10 -14.78 11.01 17.77
N LEU A 11 -14.72 10.03 18.69
CA LEU A 11 -15.85 9.60 19.51
C LEU A 11 -15.82 10.32 20.89
N PRO A 12 -16.79 11.20 21.19
CA PRO A 12 -16.79 11.94 22.45
C PRO A 12 -16.83 11.05 23.69
N GLY A 13 -16.03 11.38 24.71
CA GLY A 13 -16.13 10.76 26.03
C GLY A 13 -15.57 9.34 26.16
N ILE A 14 -15.10 8.71 25.09
CA ILE A 14 -14.46 7.39 25.19
C ILE A 14 -13.09 7.46 25.89
N MET A 15 -12.56 6.31 26.29
CA MET A 15 -11.17 6.11 26.70
C MET A 15 -10.37 5.47 25.54
N PRO A 16 -9.67 6.25 24.67
CA PRO A 16 -9.19 5.76 23.37
C PRO A 16 -8.30 4.52 23.44
N ILE A 17 -7.37 4.46 24.40
CA ILE A 17 -6.45 3.32 24.56
C ILE A 17 -7.21 2.04 24.96
N LYS A 18 -8.17 2.16 25.89
CA LYS A 18 -8.99 1.02 26.34
C LYS A 18 -9.94 0.57 25.24
N THR A 19 -10.55 1.53 24.54
CA THR A 19 -11.42 1.25 23.39
C THR A 19 -10.64 0.56 22.27
N ARG A 20 -9.45 1.05 21.92
CA ARG A 20 -8.58 0.40 20.92
C ARG A 20 -8.26 -1.04 21.31
N ARG A 21 -7.94 -1.29 22.59
CA ARG A 21 -7.72 -2.65 23.09
C ARG A 21 -8.96 -3.52 22.94
N LEU A 22 -10.14 -3.01 23.32
CA LEU A 22 -11.41 -3.72 23.18
C LEU A 22 -11.74 -4.06 21.72
N VAL A 23 -11.58 -3.10 20.80
CA VAL A 23 -11.78 -3.28 19.35
C VAL A 23 -10.87 -4.37 18.80
N LEU A 24 -9.59 -4.36 19.19
CA LEU A 24 -8.60 -5.29 18.65
C LEU A 24 -8.55 -6.64 19.37
N GLN A 25 -9.07 -6.78 20.59
CA GLN A 25 -8.84 -7.98 21.41
C GLN A 25 -10.08 -8.47 22.18
N GLY A 26 -11.07 -7.61 22.41
CA GLY A 26 -12.14 -7.85 23.38
C GLY A 26 -13.44 -8.39 22.80
N GLY A 27 -13.43 -8.94 21.58
CA GLY A 27 -14.61 -9.57 20.98
C GLY A 27 -15.75 -8.60 20.62
N LEU A 28 -15.50 -7.28 20.64
CA LEU A 28 -16.48 -6.27 20.23
C LEU A 28 -16.91 -6.44 18.77
N LEU A 29 -15.95 -6.79 17.91
CA LEU A 29 -16.13 -6.97 16.48
C LEU A 29 -16.21 -8.46 16.15
N SER A 30 -17.05 -8.81 15.18
CA SER A 30 -16.99 -10.09 14.48
C SER A 30 -15.65 -10.26 13.75
N ALA A 31 -15.34 -11.48 13.33
CA ALA A 31 -14.13 -11.75 12.57
C ALA A 31 -14.06 -10.96 11.25
N ALA A 32 -15.21 -10.77 10.59
CA ALA A 32 -15.31 -10.01 9.34
C ALA A 32 -15.04 -8.52 9.57
N GLU A 33 -15.71 -7.90 10.53
CA GLU A 33 -15.49 -6.48 10.87
C GLU A 33 -14.07 -6.24 11.37
N ARG A 34 -13.49 -7.19 12.12
CA ARG A 34 -12.09 -7.06 12.54
C ARG A 34 -11.11 -7.19 11.39
N SER A 35 -11.43 -7.99 10.36
CA SER A 35 -10.61 -8.11 9.15
C SER A 35 -10.63 -6.85 8.28
N ASP A 36 -11.61 -5.98 8.51
CA ASP A 36 -11.74 -4.66 7.90
C ASP A 36 -10.87 -3.60 8.60
N ILE A 37 -10.07 -4.00 9.60
CA ILE A 37 -8.98 -3.19 10.16
C ILE A 37 -7.66 -3.73 9.62
N HIS A 38 -6.91 -2.90 8.89
CA HIS A 38 -5.69 -3.34 8.21
C HIS A 38 -4.56 -2.32 8.35
N SER A 39 -3.32 -2.78 8.22
CA SER A 39 -2.16 -1.88 8.22
C SER A 39 -2.18 -0.97 7.00
N ARG A 40 -1.87 0.32 7.21
CA ARG A 40 -1.78 1.33 6.13
C ARG A 40 -0.82 0.87 5.04
N ASP A 41 0.41 0.60 5.44
CA ASP A 41 1.46 0.04 4.58
C ASP A 41 1.86 -1.37 5.06
N ARG A 42 2.52 -2.12 4.18
CA ARG A 42 3.19 -3.39 4.51
C ARG A 42 4.62 -3.16 5.02
N SER A 43 5.02 -1.91 5.24
CA SER A 43 6.29 -1.59 5.89
C SER A 43 6.29 -2.11 7.33
N LEU A 44 7.32 -2.85 7.71
CA LEU A 44 7.50 -3.34 9.08
C LEU A 44 7.67 -2.20 10.10
N LEU A 45 7.95 -0.98 9.63
CA LEU A 45 8.08 0.22 10.45
C LEU A 45 6.76 1.00 10.58
N ASP A 46 5.79 0.76 9.69
CA ASP A 46 4.48 1.42 9.74
C ASP A 46 3.49 0.55 10.53
N VAL A 47 3.27 0.93 11.79
CA VAL A 47 2.35 0.26 12.71
C VAL A 47 0.95 0.89 12.71
N VAL A 48 0.67 1.82 11.80
CA VAL A 48 -0.62 2.49 11.72
C VAL A 48 -1.67 1.54 11.15
N LEU A 49 -2.72 1.32 11.94
CA LEU A 49 -3.91 0.60 11.51
C LEU A 49 -4.93 1.59 10.96
N GLU A 50 -5.47 1.28 9.79
CA GLU A 50 -6.61 1.97 9.19
C GLU A 50 -7.88 1.20 9.49
N VAL A 51 -8.97 1.94 9.64
CA VAL A 51 -10.29 1.37 9.93
C VAL A 51 -11.14 1.42 8.67
N GLY A 52 -11.56 0.27 8.18
CA GLY A 52 -12.53 0.17 7.09
C GLY A 52 -13.95 0.56 7.53
N PRO A 53 -14.85 0.73 6.56
CA PRO A 53 -16.20 1.22 6.80
C PRO A 53 -17.06 0.27 7.64
N ASP A 54 -16.87 -1.04 7.51
CA ASP A 54 -17.68 -2.03 8.24
C ASP A 54 -17.22 -2.11 9.70
N ALA A 55 -15.91 -2.09 9.94
CA ALA A 55 -15.35 -1.93 11.27
C ALA A 55 -15.80 -0.62 11.93
N ALA A 56 -15.74 0.49 11.20
CA ALA A 56 -16.14 1.80 11.68
C ALA A 56 -17.63 1.85 12.06
N ALA A 57 -18.49 1.23 11.25
CA ALA A 57 -19.93 1.16 11.50
C ALA A 57 -20.22 0.38 12.80
N ALA A 58 -19.62 -0.79 12.96
CA ALA A 58 -19.77 -1.61 14.16
C ALA A 58 -19.28 -0.89 15.43
N ILE A 59 -18.14 -0.20 15.35
CA ILE A 59 -17.62 0.62 16.46
C ILE A 59 -18.60 1.76 16.79
N LEU A 60 -19.18 2.43 15.79
CA LEU A 60 -20.12 3.53 16.01
C LEU A 60 -21.43 3.04 16.65
N ILE A 61 -21.93 1.87 16.25
CA ILE A 61 -23.09 1.22 16.87
C ILE A 61 -22.79 0.92 18.35
N ALA A 62 -21.68 0.24 18.63
CA ALA A 62 -21.27 -0.06 19.99
C ALA A 62 -21.05 1.20 20.85
N TYR A 63 -20.60 2.30 20.24
CA TYR A 63 -20.50 3.59 20.91
C TYR A 63 -21.88 4.14 21.27
N LYS A 64 -22.82 4.17 20.32
CA LYS A 64 -24.20 4.65 20.53
C LYS A 64 -24.93 3.83 21.61
N ASP A 65 -24.65 2.53 21.67
CA ASP A 65 -25.23 1.61 22.66
C ASP A 65 -24.52 1.66 24.03
N GLY A 66 -23.45 2.45 24.16
CA GLY A 66 -22.71 2.59 25.42
C GLY A 66 -21.85 1.38 25.80
N HIS A 67 -21.55 0.49 24.84
CA HIS A 67 -20.70 -0.68 25.04
C HIS A 67 -19.20 -0.36 25.01
N LEU A 68 -18.82 0.86 24.60
CA LEU A 68 -17.42 1.28 24.63
C LEU A 68 -16.99 1.78 26.02
N PRO A 69 -15.70 1.63 26.38
CA PRO A 69 -15.17 2.19 27.62
C PRO A 69 -15.28 3.73 27.65
N MET A 70 -16.09 4.27 28.54
CA MET A 70 -16.34 5.71 28.69
C MET A 70 -15.60 6.31 29.90
N LYS A 71 -15.29 7.61 29.82
CA LYS A 71 -14.88 8.42 30.97
C LYS A 71 -16.03 8.49 31.98
N LYS A 72 -15.70 8.61 33.27
CA LYS A 72 -16.70 8.65 34.36
C LYS A 72 -17.71 9.79 34.12
N GLY A 73 -19.01 9.47 34.17
CA GLY A 73 -20.10 10.43 34.00
C GLY A 73 -20.42 10.81 32.55
N TRP A 74 -19.64 10.32 31.58
CA TRP A 74 -19.91 10.55 30.16
C TRP A 74 -20.93 9.54 29.64
N LYS A 75 -21.77 10.02 28.73
CA LYS A 75 -22.71 9.20 27.95
C LYS A 75 -22.41 9.40 26.46
N PRO A 76 -22.79 8.44 25.60
CA PRO A 76 -22.68 8.63 24.15
C PRO A 76 -23.40 9.92 23.72
N ALA A 77 -22.69 10.77 23.00
CA ALA A 77 -23.18 11.98 22.36
C ALA A 77 -22.99 11.88 20.84
N GLY A 78 -23.54 12.83 20.07
CA GLY A 78 -23.38 12.87 18.62
C GLY A 78 -21.90 12.81 18.20
N ALA A 79 -21.59 11.99 17.19
CA ALA A 79 -20.24 11.77 16.68
C ALA A 79 -20.17 12.15 15.19
N PRO A 80 -20.27 13.46 14.86
CA PRO A 80 -20.41 13.92 13.48
C PRO A 80 -19.24 13.53 12.59
N GLU A 81 -18.02 13.45 13.15
CA GLU A 81 -16.85 13.00 12.39
C GLU A 81 -16.93 11.52 11.99
N ALA A 82 -17.43 10.66 12.88
CA ALA A 82 -17.60 9.23 12.60
C ALA A 82 -18.74 9.00 11.61
N GLU A 83 -19.82 9.79 11.71
CA GLU A 83 -20.94 9.76 10.77
C GLU A 83 -20.53 10.26 9.38
N ALA A 84 -19.77 11.35 9.30
CA ALA A 84 -19.21 11.84 8.03
C ALA A 84 -18.23 10.85 7.40
N TYR A 85 -17.48 10.09 8.20
CA TYR A 85 -16.63 9.02 7.71
C TYR A 85 -17.46 7.92 7.03
N LEU A 86 -18.54 7.49 7.66
CA LEU A 86 -19.43 6.44 7.14
C LEU A 86 -20.28 6.90 5.95
N ALA A 87 -20.52 8.21 5.80
CA ALA A 87 -21.16 8.76 4.61
C ALA A 87 -20.34 8.49 3.32
N ARG A 88 -19.05 8.18 3.45
CA ARG A 88 -18.14 7.82 2.35
C ARG A 88 -17.81 6.32 2.33
N ALA A 89 -18.62 5.48 2.99
CA ALA A 89 -18.33 4.07 3.16
C ALA A 89 -18.09 3.35 1.83
N ASP A 90 -18.91 3.61 0.81
CA ASP A 90 -18.80 2.94 -0.49
C ASP A 90 -17.49 3.29 -1.20
N GLU A 91 -17.04 4.55 -1.15
CA GLU A 91 -15.73 4.95 -1.67
C GLU A 91 -14.57 4.19 -1.00
N PHE A 92 -14.69 3.92 0.31
CA PHE A 92 -13.68 3.17 1.04
C PHE A 92 -13.74 1.67 0.74
N ARG A 93 -14.93 1.09 0.53
CA ARG A 93 -15.08 -0.29 0.08
C ARG A 93 -14.41 -0.49 -1.28
N ASP A 94 -14.64 0.42 -2.23
CA ASP A 94 -13.99 0.38 -3.54
C ASP A 94 -12.46 0.46 -3.45
N GLN A 95 -11.93 1.33 -2.57
CA GLN A 95 -10.48 1.42 -2.32
C GLN A 95 -9.90 0.13 -1.73
N ILE A 96 -10.61 -0.50 -0.80
CA ILE A 96 -10.20 -1.76 -0.18
C ILE A 96 -10.20 -2.89 -1.21
N ASP A 97 -11.25 -2.98 -2.02
CA ASP A 97 -11.38 -4.02 -3.04
C ASP A 97 -10.33 -3.86 -4.14
N GLU A 98 -10.04 -2.63 -4.56
CA GLU A 98 -8.96 -2.34 -5.50
C GLU A 98 -7.59 -2.70 -4.91
N ARG A 99 -7.35 -2.42 -3.63
CA ARG A 99 -6.13 -2.85 -2.94
C ARG A 99 -6.03 -4.37 -2.92
N ARG A 100 -7.10 -5.08 -2.54
CA ARG A 100 -7.15 -6.55 -2.51
C ARG A 100 -6.95 -7.17 -3.89
N ARG A 101 -7.52 -6.56 -4.94
CA ARG A 101 -7.29 -6.97 -6.33
C ARG A 101 -5.82 -6.87 -6.67
N ARG A 102 -5.16 -5.72 -6.44
CA ARG A 102 -3.72 -5.54 -6.71
C ARG A 102 -2.84 -6.52 -5.93
N GLU A 103 -3.20 -6.81 -4.69
CA GLU A 103 -2.46 -7.79 -3.89
C GLU A 103 -2.56 -9.21 -4.45
N ARG A 104 -3.74 -9.61 -4.94
CA ARG A 104 -3.91 -10.87 -5.67
C ARG A 104 -3.19 -10.85 -7.02
N ALA A 105 -3.21 -9.71 -7.71
CA ALA A 105 -2.62 -9.55 -9.04
C ALA A 105 -1.10 -9.81 -9.08
N VAL A 106 -0.41 -9.67 -7.94
CA VAL A 106 1.01 -10.05 -7.81
C VAL A 106 1.24 -11.53 -8.16
N LYS A 107 0.33 -12.42 -7.74
CA LYS A 107 0.43 -13.87 -8.00
C LYS A 107 -0.45 -14.33 -9.15
N ASP A 108 -1.45 -13.52 -9.52
CA ASP A 108 -2.35 -13.78 -10.63
C ASP A 108 -2.34 -12.58 -11.61
N PRO A 109 -1.41 -12.56 -12.58
CA PRO A 109 -1.27 -11.46 -13.53
C PRO A 109 -2.52 -11.17 -14.36
N SER A 110 -3.50 -12.09 -14.42
CA SER A 110 -4.75 -11.89 -15.15
C SER A 110 -5.62 -10.78 -14.56
N LEU A 111 -5.42 -10.45 -13.28
CA LEU A 111 -6.11 -9.37 -12.58
C LEU A 111 -5.52 -7.98 -12.84
N ILE A 112 -4.39 -7.88 -13.54
CA ILE A 112 -3.76 -6.59 -13.86
C ILE A 112 -4.59 -5.85 -14.91
N ALA A 113 -4.90 -4.59 -14.62
CA ALA A 113 -5.49 -3.65 -15.57
C ALA A 113 -4.39 -2.81 -16.24
N GLU A 114 -4.65 -2.24 -17.42
CA GLU A 114 -3.67 -1.38 -18.10
C GLU A 114 -3.25 -0.17 -17.25
N SER A 115 -4.18 0.40 -16.47
CA SER A 115 -3.89 1.52 -15.56
C SER A 115 -2.85 1.16 -14.50
N ASP A 116 -2.74 -0.10 -14.10
CA ASP A 116 -1.74 -0.58 -13.15
C ASP A 116 -0.32 -0.54 -13.72
N LEU A 117 -0.15 -0.52 -15.05
CA LEU A 117 1.19 -0.50 -15.68
C LEU A 117 2.00 0.74 -15.30
N THR A 118 1.32 1.81 -14.90
CA THR A 118 1.96 3.04 -14.40
C THR A 118 2.46 2.91 -12.95
N ASN A 119 2.01 1.89 -12.21
CA ASN A 119 2.43 1.65 -10.83
C ASN A 119 3.69 0.77 -10.79
N HIS A 120 4.86 1.42 -10.84
CA HIS A 120 6.17 0.77 -10.87
C HIS A 120 6.34 -0.34 -9.82
N ARG A 121 5.95 -0.05 -8.56
CA ARG A 121 6.13 -0.99 -7.45
C ARG A 121 5.23 -2.23 -7.58
N LEU A 122 4.02 -2.07 -8.08
CA LEU A 122 3.11 -3.19 -8.33
C LEU A 122 3.66 -4.07 -9.44
N ILE A 123 4.02 -3.48 -10.58
CA ILE A 123 4.53 -4.22 -11.74
C ILE A 123 5.83 -4.94 -11.41
N ASP A 124 6.75 -4.30 -10.68
CA ASP A 124 7.98 -4.98 -10.28
C ASP A 124 7.73 -6.19 -9.39
N ARG A 125 6.78 -6.10 -8.44
CA ARG A 125 6.36 -7.25 -7.63
C ARG A 125 5.73 -8.37 -8.46
N VAL A 126 4.92 -8.03 -9.47
CA VAL A 126 4.33 -9.00 -10.40
C VAL A 126 5.44 -9.72 -11.17
N PHE A 127 6.38 -8.97 -11.75
CA PHE A 127 7.51 -9.55 -12.48
C PHE A 127 8.36 -10.46 -11.58
N ILE A 128 8.71 -9.99 -10.37
CA ILE A 128 9.49 -10.78 -9.40
C ILE A 128 8.77 -12.10 -9.06
N ALA A 129 7.46 -12.05 -8.83
CA ALA A 129 6.67 -13.22 -8.45
C ALA A 129 6.51 -14.25 -9.60
N ASN A 130 6.53 -13.81 -10.87
CA ASN A 130 6.18 -14.66 -12.00
C ASN A 130 7.37 -15.05 -12.89
N ILE A 131 8.38 -14.18 -13.04
CA ILE A 131 9.56 -14.42 -13.89
C ILE A 131 10.90 -14.23 -13.15
N GLY A 132 10.86 -13.84 -11.87
CA GLY A 132 12.05 -13.63 -11.05
C GLY A 132 12.62 -12.21 -11.10
N THR A 133 13.81 -12.04 -10.53
CA THR A 133 14.42 -10.71 -10.29
C THR A 133 15.13 -10.12 -11.50
N GLY A 134 15.29 -10.87 -12.58
CA GLY A 134 16.01 -10.47 -13.79
C GLY A 134 15.18 -9.66 -14.79
N SER A 135 15.82 -9.35 -15.92
CA SER A 135 15.15 -8.84 -17.12
C SER A 135 14.25 -9.92 -17.74
N GLY A 136 13.22 -9.49 -18.47
CA GLY A 136 12.33 -10.42 -19.16
C GLY A 136 11.12 -9.70 -19.77
N SER A 137 10.15 -10.46 -20.26
CA SER A 137 8.91 -9.90 -20.77
C SER A 137 7.73 -10.79 -20.42
N MET A 138 6.57 -10.18 -20.18
CA MET A 138 5.30 -10.90 -19.98
C MET A 138 4.13 -10.08 -20.53
N VAL A 139 2.99 -10.74 -20.72
CA VAL A 139 1.75 -10.08 -21.15
C VAL A 139 0.93 -9.72 -19.91
N LEU A 140 0.57 -8.44 -19.76
CA LEU A 140 -0.24 -7.89 -18.69
C LEU A 140 -1.37 -7.07 -19.32
N ALA A 141 -2.62 -7.29 -18.94
CA ALA A 141 -3.78 -6.64 -19.56
C ALA A 141 -3.80 -6.74 -21.11
N GLY A 142 -3.32 -7.86 -21.67
CA GLY A 142 -3.18 -8.03 -23.13
C GLY A 142 -2.01 -7.27 -23.77
N ILE A 143 -1.24 -6.51 -22.99
CA ILE A 143 -0.10 -5.71 -23.45
C ILE A 143 1.20 -6.41 -23.11
N LYS A 144 2.11 -6.51 -24.09
CA LYS A 144 3.46 -7.01 -23.85
C LYS A 144 4.28 -5.95 -23.12
N VAL A 145 4.72 -6.28 -21.91
CA VAL A 145 5.56 -5.43 -21.06
C VAL A 145 6.95 -6.03 -20.98
N HIS A 146 7.97 -5.20 -21.17
CA HIS A 146 9.37 -5.57 -21.12
C HIS A 146 10.01 -4.99 -19.86
N LYS A 147 10.66 -5.84 -19.05
CA LYS A 147 11.47 -5.44 -17.89
C LYS A 147 12.94 -5.52 -18.22
N GLN A 148 13.66 -4.45 -17.93
CA GLN A 148 15.11 -4.38 -17.97
C GLN A 148 15.64 -4.15 -16.55
N VAL A 149 16.67 -4.92 -16.18
CA VAL A 149 17.38 -4.77 -14.91
C VAL A 149 18.87 -4.60 -15.19
N ILE A 150 19.47 -3.54 -14.63
CA ILE A 150 20.90 -3.24 -14.76
C ILE A 150 21.48 -2.99 -13.37
N GLY A 151 22.61 -3.63 -13.06
CA GLY A 151 23.32 -3.44 -11.80
C GLY A 151 24.43 -2.39 -11.93
N TYR A 152 24.39 -1.37 -11.09
CA TYR A 152 25.41 -0.32 -10.98
C TYR A 152 26.21 -0.50 -9.69
N ARG A 153 27.53 -0.71 -9.81
CA ARG A 153 28.39 -0.92 -8.63
C ARG A 153 28.61 0.40 -7.89
N SER A 154 28.71 0.34 -6.56
CA SER A 154 29.20 1.49 -5.80
C SER A 154 30.65 1.81 -6.15
N ASN A 155 31.12 3.04 -5.86
CA ASN A 155 32.53 3.42 -6.08
C ASN A 155 33.50 2.44 -5.39
N SER A 156 33.16 1.96 -4.18
CA SER A 156 33.94 0.95 -3.46
C SER A 156 33.79 -0.48 -4.01
N GLY A 157 32.80 -0.72 -4.87
CA GLY A 157 32.45 -2.04 -5.42
C GLY A 157 31.71 -2.97 -4.45
N LYS A 158 31.52 -2.55 -3.20
CA LYS A 158 30.96 -3.40 -2.13
C LYS A 158 29.45 -3.60 -2.23
N SER A 159 28.75 -2.73 -2.96
CA SER A 159 27.31 -2.79 -3.16
C SER A 159 26.94 -2.60 -4.63
N THR A 160 25.73 -2.99 -4.97
CA THR A 160 25.14 -2.80 -6.30
C THR A 160 23.78 -2.14 -6.14
N GLY A 161 23.61 -0.95 -6.72
CA GLY A 161 22.31 -0.35 -6.94
C GLY A 161 21.68 -0.95 -8.21
N TRP A 162 20.37 -1.18 -8.20
CA TRP A 162 19.68 -1.79 -9.33
C TRP A 162 18.78 -0.78 -10.03
N PHE A 163 19.05 -0.59 -11.32
CA PHE A 163 18.14 0.07 -12.23
C PHE A 163 17.10 -0.93 -12.71
N VAL A 164 15.84 -0.53 -12.65
CA VAL A 164 14.71 -1.32 -13.14
C VAL A 164 13.88 -0.43 -14.04
N ARG A 165 13.63 -0.87 -15.26
CA ARG A 165 12.79 -0.17 -16.23
C ARG A 165 11.77 -1.12 -16.83
N PHE A 166 10.56 -0.62 -16.99
CA PHE A 166 9.49 -1.27 -17.72
C PHE A 166 9.16 -0.47 -18.97
N ASP A 167 9.03 -1.11 -20.11
CA ASP A 167 8.61 -0.52 -21.38
C ASP A 167 7.40 -1.27 -21.93
N TRP A 168 6.41 -0.52 -22.44
CA TRP A 168 5.24 -1.09 -23.10
C TRP A 168 4.65 -0.14 -24.13
N THR A 169 3.79 -0.68 -24.99
CA THR A 169 2.94 0.11 -25.88
C THR A 169 1.51 -0.05 -25.39
N GLY A 170 0.85 1.05 -25.05
CA GLY A 170 -0.53 1.01 -24.55
C GLY A 170 -1.53 0.57 -25.61
N SER A 171 -2.76 0.32 -25.19
CA SER A 171 -3.87 0.00 -26.09
C SER A 171 -4.15 1.13 -27.09
N ASP A 172 -3.78 2.36 -26.75
CA ASP A 172 -3.82 3.55 -27.61
C ASP A 172 -2.63 3.66 -28.58
N GLY A 173 -1.72 2.69 -28.60
CA GLY A 173 -0.55 2.68 -29.47
C GLY A 173 0.61 3.57 -28.97
N GLN A 174 0.47 4.26 -27.85
CA GLN A 174 1.54 5.11 -27.32
C GLN A 174 2.57 4.29 -26.53
N LYS A 175 3.85 4.56 -26.80
CA LYS A 175 4.96 3.98 -26.03
C LYS A 175 5.06 4.67 -24.68
N ARG A 176 5.20 3.86 -23.63
CA ARG A 176 5.32 4.31 -22.24
C ARG A 176 6.42 3.54 -21.54
N HIS A 177 6.95 4.14 -20.49
CA HIS A 177 7.91 3.47 -19.61
C HIS A 177 7.74 3.92 -18.16
N SER A 178 8.31 3.13 -17.26
CA SER A 178 8.42 3.45 -15.84
C SER A 178 9.74 2.92 -15.32
N GLU A 179 10.50 3.73 -14.58
CA GLU A 179 11.84 3.35 -14.14
C GLU A 179 12.16 3.78 -12.71
N THR A 180 13.09 3.04 -12.09
CA THR A 180 13.79 3.41 -10.86
C THR A 180 15.27 3.45 -11.18
N VAL A 181 15.92 4.59 -10.91
CA VAL A 181 17.36 4.79 -11.13
C VAL A 181 18.06 4.80 -9.77
N PRO A 182 19.02 3.90 -9.51
CA PRO A 182 19.80 3.91 -8.28
C PRO A 182 20.81 5.05 -8.28
N SER A 183 21.18 5.56 -7.10
CA SER A 183 22.21 6.61 -7.00
C SER A 183 23.57 6.16 -7.53
N GLU A 184 23.86 4.84 -7.46
CA GLU A 184 25.07 4.25 -8.01
C GLU A 184 25.20 4.41 -9.53
N ALA A 185 24.10 4.66 -10.26
CA ALA A 185 24.17 4.91 -11.70
C ALA A 185 25.05 6.12 -12.04
N ASN A 186 25.12 7.11 -11.13
CA ASN A 186 25.90 8.34 -11.31
C ASN A 186 27.32 8.24 -10.70
N ASN A 187 27.73 7.07 -10.23
CA ASN A 187 29.08 6.89 -9.69
C ASN A 187 30.11 6.98 -10.80
N ARG A 188 31.26 7.60 -10.51
CA ARG A 188 32.40 7.71 -11.43
C ARG A 188 32.82 6.36 -12.01
N ARG A 189 32.72 5.29 -11.21
CA ARG A 189 33.01 3.91 -11.65
C ARG A 189 32.13 3.44 -12.81
N ASN A 190 30.92 3.98 -12.94
CA ASN A 190 29.94 3.60 -13.97
C ASN A 190 29.78 4.69 -15.05
N ASP A 191 30.64 5.72 -15.03
CA ASP A 191 30.64 6.85 -15.96
C ASP A 191 31.87 6.73 -16.89
N SER A 192 31.63 6.40 -18.15
CA SER A 192 32.68 6.24 -19.15
C SER A 192 33.45 7.54 -19.42
N ASP A 193 32.81 8.69 -19.25
CA ASP A 193 33.35 9.99 -19.65
C ASP A 193 34.18 10.63 -18.52
N ARG A 194 33.95 10.19 -17.27
CA ARG A 194 34.75 10.56 -16.07
C ARG A 194 35.89 9.58 -15.76
N GLY A 195 36.16 8.62 -16.64
CA GLY A 195 37.18 7.58 -16.53
C GLY A 195 38.64 8.03 -16.65
N TRP A 196 38.98 9.31 -16.44
CA TRP A 196 40.37 9.78 -16.59
C TRP A 196 41.23 9.44 -15.35
N GLY A 197 41.97 8.33 -15.40
CA GLY A 197 43.23 8.18 -14.65
C GLY A 197 43.26 7.22 -13.46
N LEU A 198 42.90 5.95 -13.65
CA LEU A 198 43.61 4.86 -12.96
C LEU A 198 44.41 4.13 -14.04
N HIS A 199 45.73 4.32 -14.01
CA HIS A 199 46.66 3.51 -14.79
C HIS A 199 46.53 2.04 -14.37
N GLU A 200 46.77 1.13 -15.33
CA GLU A 200 46.93 -0.31 -15.11
C GLU A 200 47.89 -0.64 -13.96
#